data_AF-A0AAD9IFZ1-F1
#
_entry.id   AF-A0AAD9IFZ1-F1
#
_cell.length_a   1.000
_cell.length_b   1.000
_cell.length_c   1.000
_cell.angle_alpha   90.00
_cell.angle_beta   90.00
_cell.angle_gamma   90.00
#
_symmetry.space_group_name_H-M   'P 1'
#
loop_
_entity.id
_entity.type
_entity.pdbx_description
1 polymer ?
#
loop_
_entity_poly.entity_id
_entity_poly.type
_entity_poly.pdbx_seq_one_letter_code
_entity_poly.pdbx_strand_id
1 'polypeptide(L)'
;MVQQHAEKLQKAKETTSRAKLRALMPHLGQATLEVALRECQWDADRAAALLRRFAIVHAKELSGIEKERKAIEDAAKGRERGSDDNQDARRGRGGHRSKSSKSRKESKHKKDRKERKSKKSKKDRKKRDRTVGSEYGKHGIIRESDMYAKRPEFMLWASEVKNIDVEVLPKYEEKDLFKEYMEDYNTATLPHAKYYDNELYERQRAAEQRRAGPGEELSALEDEEELRRQRAAQRAQEQSERLRAAYAELHTTDKARDMREQELLRARMGLAYRMGDTAEAQRLAARLAPDDPAHPQR
;
A
#
# COMPACT_ATOMS: atom_id res chain seq x y z
N MET A 1 30.05 -5.76 -36.48
CA MET A 1 28.58 -5.96 -36.66
C MET A 1 27.91 -6.55 -35.43
N VAL A 2 28.39 -7.65 -34.84
CA VAL A 2 27.75 -8.32 -33.68
C VAL A 2 27.71 -7.44 -32.42
N GLN A 3 28.79 -6.73 -32.08
CA GLN A 3 28.84 -5.85 -30.90
C GLN A 3 27.82 -4.70 -30.97
N GLN A 4 27.72 -4.03 -32.12
CA GLN A 4 26.75 -2.96 -32.35
C GLN A 4 25.30 -3.47 -32.25
N HIS A 5 25.03 -4.70 -32.68
CA HIS A 5 23.71 -5.31 -32.53
C HIS A 5 23.39 -5.62 -31.06
N ALA A 6 24.36 -6.16 -30.31
CA ALA A 6 24.21 -6.40 -28.88
C ALA A 6 23.97 -5.10 -28.10
N GLU A 7 24.71 -4.03 -28.40
CA GLU A 7 24.51 -2.70 -27.81
C GLU A 7 23.13 -2.11 -28.14
N LYS A 8 22.65 -2.29 -29.37
CA LYS A 8 21.29 -1.88 -29.76
C LYS A 8 20.22 -2.63 -28.98
N LEU A 9 20.39 -3.94 -28.79
CA LEU A 9 19.49 -4.76 -27.97
C LEU A 9 19.51 -4.32 -26.50
N GLN A 10 20.68 -3.99 -25.95
CA GLN A 10 20.78 -3.46 -24.59
C GLN A 10 20.06 -2.12 -24.46
N LYS A 11 20.35 -1.14 -25.33
CA LYS A 11 19.66 0.16 -25.33
C LYS A 11 18.14 0.02 -25.45
N ALA A 12 17.65 -0.91 -26.27
CA ALA A 12 16.22 -1.20 -26.38
C ALA A 12 15.62 -1.79 -25.10
N LYS A 13 16.34 -2.68 -24.41
CA LYS A 13 15.95 -3.19 -23.09
C LYS A 13 15.92 -2.08 -22.04
N GLU A 14 16.93 -1.22 -22.02
CA GLU A 14 17.01 -0.09 -21.09
C GLU A 14 15.84 0.88 -21.28
N THR A 15 15.54 1.25 -22.53
CA THR A 15 14.43 2.18 -22.82
C THR A 15 13.07 1.58 -22.48
N THR A 16 12.85 0.30 -22.80
CA THR A 16 11.60 -0.41 -22.49
C THR A 16 11.41 -0.53 -20.99
N SER A 17 12.47 -0.89 -20.25
CA SER A 17 12.40 -1.09 -18.81
C SER A 17 12.24 0.24 -18.05
N ARG A 18 12.90 1.31 -18.53
CA ARG A 18 12.70 2.68 -18.04
C ARG A 18 11.28 3.16 -18.27
N ALA A 19 10.74 2.95 -19.46
CA ALA A 19 9.36 3.34 -19.79
C ALA A 19 8.36 2.58 -18.93
N LYS A 20 8.53 1.26 -18.77
CA LYS A 20 7.70 0.40 -17.93
C LYS A 20 7.72 0.83 -16.46
N LEU A 21 8.91 1.04 -15.88
CA LEU A 21 9.03 1.44 -14.48
C LEU A 21 8.44 2.83 -14.22
N ARG A 22 8.61 3.77 -15.16
CA ARG A 22 7.99 5.10 -15.09
C ARG A 22 6.47 5.05 -15.14
N ALA A 23 5.90 4.15 -15.96
CA ALA A 23 4.46 3.93 -16.01
C ALA A 23 3.92 3.33 -14.70
N LEU A 24 4.67 2.42 -14.07
CA LEU A 24 4.31 1.81 -12.80
C LEU A 24 4.40 2.79 -11.62
N MET A 25 5.39 3.69 -11.63
CA MET A 25 5.63 4.63 -10.53
C MET A 25 5.92 6.05 -11.04
N PRO A 26 4.86 6.82 -11.39
CA PRO A 26 5.00 8.17 -11.93
C PRO A 26 5.38 9.22 -10.86
N HIS A 27 5.19 8.89 -9.59
CA HIS A 27 5.44 9.79 -8.45
C HIS A 27 6.92 9.82 -8.04
N LEU A 28 7.73 8.84 -8.45
CA LEU A 28 9.15 8.79 -8.15
C LEU A 28 9.97 9.58 -9.19
N GLY A 29 10.99 10.31 -8.71
CA GLY A 29 11.87 11.09 -9.56
C GLY A 29 12.74 10.22 -10.48
N GLN A 30 13.08 10.75 -11.67
CA GLN A 30 13.83 9.99 -12.69
C GLN A 30 15.14 9.40 -12.18
N ALA A 31 15.89 10.14 -11.35
CA ALA A 31 17.14 9.67 -10.77
C ALA A 31 16.97 8.42 -9.88
N THR A 32 15.91 8.38 -9.06
CA THR A 32 15.64 7.23 -8.19
C THR A 32 15.26 5.97 -8.97
N LEU A 33 14.51 6.15 -10.05
CA LEU A 33 14.13 5.06 -10.95
C LEU A 33 15.35 4.51 -11.69
N GLU A 34 16.26 5.38 -12.16
CA GLU A 34 17.50 4.97 -12.83
C GLU A 34 18.43 4.18 -11.91
N VAL A 35 18.60 4.61 -10.66
CA VAL A 35 19.42 3.87 -9.67
C VAL A 35 18.85 2.48 -9.42
N ALA A 36 17.54 2.36 -9.20
CA ALA A 36 16.90 1.06 -8.98
C ALA A 36 17.01 0.12 -10.19
N LEU A 37 16.92 0.65 -11.42
CA LEU A 37 17.07 -0.14 -12.63
C LEU A 37 18.51 -0.64 -12.83
N ARG A 38 19.53 0.16 -12.48
CA ARG A 38 20.93 -0.27 -12.55
C ARG A 38 21.21 -1.44 -11.60
N GLU A 39 20.72 -1.36 -10.36
CA GLU A 39 20.84 -2.43 -9.36
C GLU A 39 20.11 -3.71 -9.79
N CYS A 40 18.96 -3.58 -10.44
CA CYS A 40 18.14 -4.72 -10.88
C CYS A 40 18.51 -5.22 -12.29
N GLN A 41 19.66 -4.83 -12.85
CA GLN A 41 20.10 -5.22 -14.20
C GLN A 41 19.04 -4.96 -15.29
N TRP A 42 18.35 -3.83 -15.18
CA TRP A 42 17.26 -3.41 -16.07
C TRP A 42 16.03 -4.30 -16.08
N ASP A 43 15.77 -5.05 -15.00
CA ASP A 43 14.48 -5.71 -14.77
C ASP A 43 13.49 -4.75 -14.07
N ALA A 44 12.45 -4.33 -14.80
CA ALA A 44 11.47 -3.38 -14.32
C ALA A 44 10.63 -3.91 -13.14
N ASP A 45 10.32 -5.20 -13.11
CA ASP A 45 9.44 -5.78 -12.09
C ASP A 45 10.19 -5.97 -10.77
N ARG A 46 11.46 -6.38 -10.85
CA ARG A 46 12.37 -6.43 -9.69
C ARG A 46 12.64 -5.05 -9.12
N ALA A 47 12.90 -4.05 -9.98
CA ALA A 47 13.13 -2.68 -9.55
C ALA A 47 11.88 -2.09 -8.86
N ALA A 48 10.69 -2.37 -9.38
CA ALA A 48 9.44 -1.95 -8.75
C ALA A 48 9.24 -2.62 -7.37
N ALA A 49 9.52 -3.91 -7.26
CA ALA A 49 9.44 -4.63 -5.98
C ALA A 49 10.44 -4.09 -4.94
N LEU A 50 11.67 -3.81 -5.36
CA LEU A 50 12.71 -3.22 -4.50
C LEU A 50 12.26 -1.86 -3.96
N LEU A 51 11.78 -0.97 -4.84
CA LEU A 51 11.34 0.36 -4.45
C LEU A 51 10.10 0.33 -3.55
N ARG A 52 9.15 -0.60 -3.80
CA ARG A 52 7.99 -0.80 -2.91
C ARG A 52 8.41 -1.27 -1.51
N ARG A 53 9.35 -2.21 -1.43
CA ARG A 53 9.91 -2.68 -0.15
C ARG A 53 10.62 -1.55 0.59
N PHE A 54 11.44 -0.78 -0.14
CA PHE A 54 12.15 0.37 0.42
C PHE A 54 11.16 1.42 0.98
N ALA A 55 10.11 1.75 0.22
CA ALA A 55 9.09 2.70 0.67
C ALA A 55 8.38 2.24 1.97
N ILE A 56 8.13 0.93 2.12
CA ILE A 56 7.49 0.38 3.33
C ILE A 56 8.45 0.44 4.53
N VAL A 57 9.69 -0.01 4.36
CA VAL A 57 10.69 -0.04 5.45
C VAL A 57 11.03 1.37 5.92
N HIS A 58 11.20 2.31 4.99
CA HIS A 58 11.61 3.68 5.28
C HIS A 58 10.45 4.68 5.37
N ALA A 59 9.19 4.23 5.46
CA ALA A 59 8.01 5.11 5.47
C ALA A 59 8.07 6.20 6.55
N LYS A 60 8.55 5.84 7.75
CA LYS A 60 8.68 6.78 8.88
C LYS A 60 9.75 7.85 8.61
N GLU A 61 10.90 7.44 8.08
CA GLU A 61 12.03 8.32 7.78
C GLU A 61 11.68 9.26 6.61
N LEU A 62 11.08 8.74 5.55
CA LEU A 62 10.57 9.52 4.43
C LEU A 62 9.57 10.58 4.89
N SER A 63 8.62 10.22 5.75
CA SER A 63 7.65 11.19 6.31
C SER A 63 8.30 12.28 7.18
N GLY A 64 9.44 11.96 7.83
CA GLY A 64 10.23 12.92 8.60
C GLY A 64 10.91 13.94 7.69
N ILE A 65 11.57 13.43 6.64
CA ILE A 65 12.26 14.25 5.63
C ILE A 65 11.26 15.14 4.88
N GLU A 66 10.07 14.64 4.55
CA GLU A 66 9.02 15.42 3.89
C GLU A 66 8.52 16.58 4.77
N LYS A 67 8.34 16.34 6.07
CA LYS A 67 7.97 17.39 7.04
C LYS A 67 9.05 18.45 7.15
N GLU A 68 10.32 18.04 7.18
CA GLU A 68 11.46 18.96 7.25
C GLU A 68 11.57 19.79 5.96
N ARG A 69 11.44 19.17 4.78
CA ARG A 69 11.40 19.87 3.49
C ARG A 69 10.28 20.89 3.44
N LYS A 70 9.06 20.53 3.88
CA LYS A 70 7.93 21.45 3.93
C LYS A 70 8.18 22.62 4.87
N ALA A 71 8.78 22.38 6.04
CA ALA A 71 9.16 23.43 6.97
C ALA A 71 10.19 24.42 6.37
N ILE A 72 11.15 23.91 5.58
CA ILE A 72 12.13 24.75 4.86
C ILE A 72 11.44 25.57 3.76
N GLU A 73 10.53 24.97 3.00
CA GLU A 73 9.79 25.66 1.94
C GLU A 73 8.87 26.76 2.51
N ASP A 74 8.16 26.48 3.60
CA ASP A 74 7.35 27.47 4.31
C ASP A 74 8.21 28.61 4.88
N ALA A 75 9.42 28.29 5.36
CA ALA A 75 10.38 29.30 5.82
C ALA A 75 10.93 30.18 4.67
N ALA A 76 11.11 29.61 3.47
CA ALA A 76 11.54 30.35 2.28
C ALA A 76 10.42 31.26 1.75
N LYS A 77 9.19 30.75 1.63
CA LYS A 77 8.00 31.54 1.23
C LYS A 77 7.68 32.67 2.22
N GLY A 78 7.91 32.42 3.52
CA GLY A 78 7.79 33.45 4.56
C GLY A 78 8.83 34.58 4.45
N ARG A 79 9.96 34.37 3.76
CA ARG A 79 10.95 35.42 3.50
C ARG A 79 10.61 36.27 2.28
N GLU A 80 10.01 35.71 1.24
CA GLU A 80 9.65 36.48 0.03
C GLU A 80 8.44 37.40 0.21
N ARG A 81 7.49 37.05 1.09
CA ARG A 81 6.36 37.94 1.45
C ARG A 81 6.70 39.06 2.44
N GLY A 82 7.98 39.20 2.83
CA GLY A 82 8.44 40.20 3.79
C GLY A 82 9.13 41.42 3.16
N SER A 83 9.02 41.62 1.84
CA SER A 83 9.74 42.68 1.10
C SER A 83 8.79 43.55 0.27
N ASP A 84 7.65 43.96 0.82
CA ASP A 84 6.82 44.99 0.19
C ASP A 84 5.98 45.73 1.24
N ASP A 85 6.59 46.66 1.97
CA ASP A 85 5.87 47.76 2.63
C ASP A 85 6.87 48.78 3.22
N ASN A 86 7.30 49.76 2.41
CA ASN A 86 7.41 51.16 2.84
C ASN A 86 7.78 52.10 1.67
N GLN A 87 6.77 52.64 0.98
CA GLN A 87 6.90 53.87 0.22
C GLN A 87 5.83 54.87 0.66
N ASP A 88 6.03 55.55 1.80
CA ASP A 88 5.73 56.98 1.91
C ASP A 88 6.34 57.58 3.19
N ALA A 89 7.35 58.44 3.04
CA ALA A 89 7.63 59.52 4.00
C ALA A 89 8.54 60.57 3.33
N ARG A 90 7.88 61.63 2.88
CA ARG A 90 8.48 62.85 2.32
C ARG A 90 9.43 63.58 3.29
N ARG A 91 10.40 64.28 2.66
CA ARG A 91 11.14 65.50 3.11
C ARG A 91 12.20 65.35 4.21
N GLY A 92 13.44 65.74 3.88
CA GLY A 92 14.46 66.02 4.90
C GLY A 92 15.89 66.13 4.37
N ARG A 93 16.30 67.35 4.07
CA ARG A 93 17.62 67.79 3.59
C ARG A 93 18.75 67.47 4.58
N GLY A 94 19.86 66.89 4.08
CA GLY A 94 21.23 67.09 4.56
C GLY A 94 21.73 66.25 5.75
N GLY A 95 22.98 65.77 5.65
CA GLY A 95 23.81 65.48 6.83
C GLY A 95 24.52 64.12 6.83
N HIS A 96 25.78 64.13 6.40
CA HIS A 96 26.78 63.08 6.60
C HIS A 96 26.93 62.67 8.09
N ARG A 97 27.14 61.36 8.37
CA ARG A 97 28.02 60.73 9.40
C ARG A 97 27.36 59.64 10.28
N SER A 98 27.87 58.42 10.06
CA SER A 98 28.21 57.36 11.04
C SER A 98 27.24 57.04 12.19
N LYS A 99 26.76 55.78 12.27
CA LYS A 99 26.66 55.00 13.53
C LYS A 99 26.15 53.56 13.28
N SER A 100 27.10 52.70 12.92
CA SER A 100 26.97 51.22 12.77
C SER A 100 26.66 50.47 14.10
N SER A 101 26.57 51.16 15.24
CA SER A 101 26.50 50.51 16.57
C SER A 101 25.09 50.36 17.18
N LYS A 102 24.02 50.87 16.55
CA LYS A 102 22.67 50.88 17.18
C LYS A 102 21.77 49.68 16.81
N SER A 103 21.98 49.03 15.66
CA SER A 103 21.15 47.89 15.22
C SER A 103 21.37 46.59 16.03
N ARG A 104 22.56 46.41 16.63
CA ARG A 104 22.85 45.23 17.47
C ARG A 104 22.11 45.24 18.81
N LYS A 105 21.81 46.41 19.39
CA LYS A 105 21.11 46.51 20.68
C LYS A 105 19.60 46.22 20.55
N GLU A 106 19.01 46.59 19.43
CA GLU A 106 17.58 46.37 19.15
C GLU A 106 17.27 44.90 18.78
N SER A 107 18.19 44.24 18.06
CA SER A 107 18.12 42.79 17.79
C SER A 107 18.13 41.94 19.06
N LYS A 108 18.98 42.28 20.04
CA LYS A 108 19.05 41.56 21.33
C LYS A 108 17.74 41.70 22.13
N HIS A 109 17.15 42.90 22.15
CA HIS A 109 15.91 43.18 22.89
C HIS A 109 14.67 42.48 22.30
N LYS A 110 14.64 42.25 20.97
CA LYS A 110 13.59 41.45 20.31
C LYS A 110 13.70 39.95 20.63
N LYS A 111 14.92 39.39 20.69
CA LYS A 111 15.14 37.98 21.01
C LYS A 111 14.72 37.65 22.44
N ASP A 112 15.10 38.50 23.40
CA ASP A 112 14.71 38.34 24.82
C ASP A 112 13.20 38.44 25.05
N ARG A 113 12.51 39.34 24.32
CA ARG A 113 11.05 39.47 24.41
C ARG A 113 10.31 38.23 23.87
N LYS A 114 10.84 37.59 22.83
CA LYS A 114 10.26 36.37 22.23
C LYS A 114 10.46 35.15 23.14
N GLU A 115 11.60 35.06 23.81
CA GLU A 115 11.89 33.98 24.76
C GLU A 115 11.10 34.11 26.08
N ARG A 116 10.89 35.34 26.58
CA ARG A 116 10.00 35.58 27.72
C ARG A 116 8.54 35.23 27.39
N LYS A 117 8.08 35.51 26.16
CA LYS A 117 6.71 35.16 25.72
C LYS A 117 6.52 33.64 25.59
N SER A 118 7.53 32.89 25.13
CA SER A 118 7.47 31.43 25.05
C SER A 118 7.59 30.74 26.41
N LYS A 119 8.39 31.28 27.34
CA LYS A 119 8.45 30.80 28.73
C LYS A 119 7.14 31.09 29.48
N LYS A 120 6.51 32.25 29.24
CA LYS A 120 5.17 32.56 29.79
C LYS A 120 4.09 31.64 29.22
N SER A 121 4.07 31.36 27.91
CA SER A 121 3.09 30.43 27.33
C SER A 121 3.29 28.97 27.78
N LYS A 122 4.54 28.52 27.97
CA LYS A 122 4.83 27.20 28.58
C LYS A 122 4.40 27.15 30.05
N LYS A 123 4.61 28.23 30.81
CA LYS A 123 4.18 28.32 32.21
C LYS A 123 2.67 28.41 32.35
N ASP A 124 1.97 29.09 31.44
CA ASP A 124 0.51 29.14 31.38
C ASP A 124 -0.09 27.78 30.95
N ARG A 125 0.52 27.07 29.99
CA ARG A 125 0.15 25.67 29.69
C ARG A 125 0.34 24.76 30.91
N LYS A 126 1.47 24.89 31.62
CA LYS A 126 1.77 24.08 32.82
C LYS A 126 0.94 24.47 34.05
N LYS A 127 0.37 25.69 34.09
CA LYS A 127 -0.62 26.12 35.10
C LYS A 127 -2.03 25.63 34.76
N ARG A 128 -2.41 25.56 33.48
CA ARG A 128 -3.71 24.97 33.05
C ARG A 128 -3.82 23.48 33.39
N ASP A 129 -2.69 22.78 33.42
CA ASP A 129 -2.58 21.35 33.73
C ASP A 129 -2.61 21.02 35.25
N ARG A 130 -2.74 22.01 36.14
CA ARG A 130 -2.58 21.83 37.60
C ARG A 130 -3.68 22.46 38.46
N THR A 131 -4.84 22.76 37.88
CA THR A 131 -5.97 23.28 38.65
C THR A 131 -7.04 22.19 38.75
N VAL A 132 -7.45 21.87 39.98
CA VAL A 132 -8.29 20.74 40.40
C VAL A 132 -9.77 20.95 39.99
N GLY A 133 -9.99 21.11 38.68
CA GLY A 133 -11.28 21.14 37.98
C GLY A 133 -11.10 20.58 36.56
N SER A 134 -10.23 19.58 36.44
CA SER A 134 -9.41 19.23 35.27
C SER A 134 -10.04 18.25 34.27
N GLU A 135 -11.29 17.85 34.47
CA GLU A 135 -11.96 16.85 33.63
C GLU A 135 -12.77 17.49 32.49
N TYR A 136 -13.26 18.72 32.69
CA TYR A 136 -14.03 19.42 31.68
C TYR A 136 -13.18 19.73 30.44
N GLY A 137 -13.58 19.20 29.29
CA GLY A 137 -12.89 19.37 28.01
C GLY A 137 -11.64 18.50 27.84
N LYS A 138 -11.44 17.46 28.67
CA LYS A 138 -10.30 16.52 28.56
C LYS A 138 -10.18 15.88 27.16
N HIS A 139 -11.31 15.56 26.55
CA HIS A 139 -11.41 14.95 25.21
C HIS A 139 -11.79 15.97 24.11
N GLY A 140 -11.67 17.27 24.41
CA GLY A 140 -12.23 18.34 23.59
C GLY A 140 -13.63 18.75 24.08
N ILE A 141 -14.15 19.85 23.54
CA ILE A 141 -15.49 20.37 23.86
C ILE A 141 -16.33 20.28 22.59
N ILE A 142 -17.41 19.53 22.65
CA ILE A 142 -18.40 19.35 21.57
C ILE A 142 -19.52 20.38 21.75
N ARG A 143 -20.05 20.86 20.62
CA ARG A 143 -21.26 21.70 20.54
C ARG A 143 -22.33 21.04 19.68
N GLU A 144 -23.55 21.57 19.68
CA GLU A 144 -24.65 21.10 18.80
C GLU A 144 -24.27 21.08 17.31
N SER A 145 -23.36 21.97 16.87
CA SER A 145 -22.86 22.00 15.50
C SER A 145 -22.08 20.74 15.10
N ASP A 146 -21.50 20.04 16.08
CA ASP A 146 -20.64 18.88 15.87
C ASP A 146 -21.43 17.56 15.86
N MET A 147 -22.77 17.63 15.90
CA MET A 147 -23.68 16.47 15.89
C MET A 147 -23.38 15.48 14.77
N TYR A 148 -23.03 15.96 13.58
CA TYR A 148 -22.70 15.09 12.45
C TYR A 148 -21.29 14.50 12.52
N ALA A 149 -20.31 15.25 13.06
CA ALA A 149 -18.93 14.78 13.17
C ALA A 149 -18.77 13.70 14.24
N LYS A 150 -19.60 13.77 15.29
CA LYS A 150 -19.60 12.84 16.43
C LYS A 150 -20.78 11.88 16.44
N ARG A 151 -21.47 11.77 15.31
CA ARG A 151 -22.63 10.88 15.12
C ARG A 151 -22.28 9.41 15.36
N PRO A 152 -21.16 8.86 14.86
CA PRO A 152 -20.81 7.45 15.10
C PRO A 152 -20.63 7.14 16.59
N GLU A 153 -19.95 8.02 17.33
CA GLU A 153 -19.73 7.85 18.77
C GLU A 153 -21.01 8.03 19.57
N PHE A 154 -21.85 8.99 19.19
CA PHE A 154 -23.16 9.22 19.78
C PHE A 154 -24.10 8.02 19.59
N MET A 155 -24.15 7.43 18.38
CA MET A 155 -24.97 6.24 18.10
C MET A 155 -24.52 5.04 18.93
N LEU A 156 -23.21 4.84 19.08
CA LEU A 156 -22.68 3.77 19.92
C LEU A 156 -23.02 3.99 21.41
N TRP A 157 -22.91 5.22 21.89
CA TRP A 157 -23.31 5.55 23.27
C TRP A 157 -24.81 5.36 23.51
N ALA A 158 -25.65 5.85 22.61
CA ALA A 158 -27.11 5.73 22.75
C ALA A 158 -27.57 4.27 22.71
N SER A 159 -26.99 3.45 21.84
CA SER A 159 -27.32 2.02 21.74
C SER A 159 -26.82 1.22 22.96
N GLU A 160 -25.62 1.48 23.48
CA GLU A 160 -25.07 0.65 24.57
C GLU A 160 -25.43 1.17 25.98
N VAL A 161 -25.47 2.49 26.18
CA VAL A 161 -25.76 3.09 27.49
C VAL A 161 -27.25 3.28 27.69
N LYS A 162 -27.94 3.83 26.68
CA LYS A 162 -29.38 4.11 26.76
C LYS A 162 -30.24 2.98 26.20
N ASN A 163 -29.67 2.02 25.46
CA ASN A 163 -30.40 0.94 24.77
C ASN A 163 -31.47 1.48 23.80
N ILE A 164 -31.20 2.65 23.20
CA ILE A 164 -32.09 3.29 22.24
C ILE A 164 -31.44 3.26 20.86
N ASP A 165 -32.20 2.81 19.87
CA ASP A 165 -31.77 2.89 18.47
C ASP A 165 -32.09 4.27 17.89
N VAL A 166 -31.03 5.06 17.68
CA VAL A 166 -31.11 6.44 17.18
C VAL A 166 -31.72 6.50 15.77
N GLU A 167 -31.66 5.41 14.99
CA GLU A 167 -32.23 5.38 13.63
C GLU A 167 -33.76 5.31 13.61
N VAL A 168 -34.37 4.81 14.69
CA VAL A 168 -35.83 4.67 14.81
C VAL A 168 -36.46 5.95 15.38
N LEU A 169 -35.65 6.82 16.01
CA LEU A 169 -36.13 8.00 16.72
C LEU A 169 -36.48 9.20 15.83
N PRO A 170 -37.47 10.00 16.24
CA PRO A 170 -37.72 11.32 15.65
C PRO A 170 -36.52 12.27 15.80
N LYS A 171 -36.28 13.12 14.78
CA LYS A 171 -35.17 14.10 14.73
C LYS A 171 -35.11 15.10 15.91
N TYR A 172 -36.22 15.30 16.64
CA TYR A 172 -36.22 16.17 17.82
C TYR A 172 -35.64 15.45 19.04
N GLU A 173 -35.99 14.19 19.21
CA GLU A 173 -35.53 13.34 20.31
C GLU A 173 -34.04 12.99 20.16
N GLU A 174 -33.59 12.79 18.91
CA GLU A 174 -32.17 12.67 18.57
C GLU A 174 -31.35 13.87 19.09
N LYS A 175 -31.88 15.09 18.93
CA LYS A 175 -31.18 16.32 19.36
C LYS A 175 -31.14 16.47 20.88
N ASP A 176 -32.18 16.05 21.58
CA ASP A 176 -32.21 16.13 23.04
C ASP A 176 -31.30 15.08 23.67
N LEU A 177 -31.27 13.86 23.11
CA LEU A 177 -30.28 12.85 23.50
C LEU A 177 -28.85 13.30 23.18
N PHE A 178 -28.64 14.01 22.08
CA PHE A 178 -27.32 14.56 21.74
C PHE A 178 -26.87 15.63 22.75
N LYS A 179 -27.78 16.41 23.34
CA LYS A 179 -27.43 17.36 24.40
C LYS A 179 -26.96 16.65 25.66
N GLU A 180 -27.65 15.59 26.08
CA GLU A 180 -27.21 14.77 27.22
C GLU A 180 -25.82 14.16 26.96
N TYR A 181 -25.62 13.58 25.77
CA TYR A 181 -24.31 13.07 25.35
C TYR A 181 -23.24 14.17 25.33
N MET A 182 -23.57 15.38 24.89
CA MET A 182 -22.63 16.52 24.87
C MET A 182 -22.21 16.93 26.28
N GLU A 183 -23.15 16.95 27.22
CA GLU A 183 -22.85 17.24 28.64
C GLU A 183 -21.90 16.19 29.21
N ASP A 184 -22.19 14.91 29.01
CA ASP A 184 -21.36 13.81 29.50
C ASP A 184 -19.98 13.75 28.81
N TYR A 185 -19.93 14.05 27.52
CA TYR A 185 -18.68 14.14 26.78
C TYR A 185 -17.81 15.29 27.30
N ASN A 186 -18.41 16.47 27.46
CA ASN A 186 -17.67 17.67 27.87
C ASN A 186 -17.21 17.58 29.32
N THR A 187 -17.98 16.93 30.19
CA THR A 187 -17.63 16.71 31.60
C THR A 187 -16.76 15.46 31.84
N ALA A 188 -16.50 14.68 30.79
CA ALA A 188 -15.74 13.45 30.83
C ALA A 188 -16.34 12.37 31.77
N THR A 189 -17.67 12.28 31.84
CA THR A 189 -18.43 11.36 32.70
C THR A 189 -18.94 10.10 31.99
N LEU A 190 -18.63 9.91 30.70
CA LEU A 190 -19.06 8.75 29.93
C LEU A 190 -18.45 7.45 30.52
N PRO A 191 -19.21 6.34 30.53
CA PRO A 191 -18.77 5.11 31.22
C PRO A 191 -17.49 4.46 30.68
N HIS A 192 -17.19 4.65 29.39
CA HIS A 192 -16.07 3.98 28.74
C HIS A 192 -15.36 4.91 27.73
N ALA A 193 -14.04 4.73 27.60
CA ALA A 193 -13.20 5.53 26.70
C ALA A 193 -13.62 5.47 25.23
N LYS A 194 -14.31 4.39 24.83
CA LYS A 194 -14.80 4.15 23.45
C LYS A 194 -15.80 5.19 22.96
N TYR A 195 -16.53 5.83 23.87
CA TYR A 195 -17.53 6.84 23.51
C TYR A 195 -16.90 8.21 23.22
N TYR A 196 -15.62 8.43 23.55
CA TYR A 196 -14.94 9.68 23.21
C TYR A 196 -14.35 9.65 21.79
N ASP A 197 -13.80 8.50 21.42
CA ASP A 197 -13.14 8.28 20.14
C ASP A 197 -13.24 6.79 19.74
N ASN A 198 -14.23 6.49 18.92
CA ASN A 198 -14.49 5.14 18.44
C ASN A 198 -13.32 4.64 17.58
N GLU A 199 -12.81 5.47 16.65
CA GLU A 199 -11.72 5.08 15.75
C GLU A 199 -10.44 4.72 16.49
N LEU A 200 -10.07 5.50 17.51
CA LEU A 200 -8.90 5.19 18.34
C LEU A 200 -9.06 3.88 19.11
N TYR A 201 -10.27 3.60 19.60
CA TYR A 201 -10.55 2.37 20.33
C TYR A 201 -10.49 1.14 19.41
N GLU A 202 -11.15 1.19 18.25
CA GLU A 202 -11.10 0.11 17.27
C GLU A 202 -9.68 -0.15 16.78
N ARG A 203 -8.92 0.92 16.52
CA ARG A 203 -7.53 0.80 16.09
C ARG A 203 -6.64 0.15 17.17
N GLN A 204 -6.87 0.48 18.44
CA GLN A 204 -6.16 -0.16 19.55
C GLN A 204 -6.55 -1.62 19.69
N ARG A 205 -7.84 -1.94 19.64
CA ARG A 205 -8.34 -3.32 19.70
C ARG A 205 -7.83 -4.16 18.53
N ALA A 206 -7.82 -3.62 17.31
CA ALA A 206 -7.27 -4.30 16.14
C ALA A 206 -5.74 -4.48 16.26
N ALA A 207 -5.02 -3.51 16.82
CA ALA A 207 -3.60 -3.67 17.09
C ALA A 207 -3.31 -4.70 18.18
N GLU A 208 -4.16 -4.79 19.19
CA GLU A 208 -4.07 -5.76 20.27
C GLU A 208 -4.42 -7.17 19.79
N GLN A 209 -5.45 -7.34 18.97
CA GLN A 209 -5.76 -8.62 18.31
C GLN A 209 -4.64 -9.07 17.37
N ARG A 210 -4.06 -8.15 16.60
CA ARG A 210 -2.86 -8.45 15.78
C ARG A 210 -1.64 -8.82 16.60
N ARG A 211 -1.54 -8.34 17.85
CA ARG A 211 -0.46 -8.67 18.79
C ARG A 211 -0.74 -9.96 19.56
N ALA A 212 -2.01 -10.22 19.88
CA ALA A 212 -2.48 -11.40 20.60
C ALA A 212 -2.48 -12.66 19.72
N GLY A 213 -2.28 -12.51 18.41
CA GLY A 213 -2.25 -13.63 17.46
C GLY A 213 -3.66 -14.14 17.13
N PRO A 214 -3.78 -15.03 16.14
CA PRO A 214 -5.05 -15.67 15.83
C PRO A 214 -5.47 -16.49 17.06
N GLY A 215 -6.64 -16.20 17.64
CA GLY A 215 -7.23 -17.06 18.66
C GLY A 215 -7.47 -18.47 18.11
N GLU A 216 -7.56 -19.47 18.99
CA GLU A 216 -7.61 -20.92 18.73
C GLU A 216 -8.44 -21.39 17.52
N GLU A 217 -9.45 -20.63 17.09
CA GLU A 217 -10.31 -20.95 15.94
C GLU A 217 -9.61 -20.73 14.58
N LEU A 218 -8.67 -19.79 14.46
CA LEU A 218 -7.88 -19.60 13.24
C LEU A 218 -6.74 -20.60 13.13
N SER A 219 -6.15 -21.05 14.25
CA SER A 219 -5.16 -22.13 14.24
C SER A 219 -5.76 -23.46 13.78
N ALA A 220 -7.02 -23.76 14.12
CA ALA A 220 -7.69 -24.97 13.67
C ALA A 220 -7.99 -24.96 12.15
N LEU A 221 -8.29 -23.79 11.58
CA LEU A 221 -8.51 -23.62 10.13
C LEU A 221 -7.19 -23.64 9.34
N GLU A 222 -6.12 -23.06 9.90
CA GLU A 222 -4.77 -23.13 9.33
C GLU A 222 -4.26 -24.58 9.28
N ASP A 223 -4.50 -25.37 10.34
CA ASP A 223 -4.16 -26.81 10.37
C ASP A 223 -4.89 -27.63 9.28
N GLU A 224 -6.16 -27.30 8.97
CA GLU A 224 -6.93 -27.99 7.93
C GLU A 224 -6.48 -27.62 6.50
N GLU A 225 -6.19 -26.34 6.26
CA GLU A 225 -5.66 -25.89 4.96
C GLU A 225 -4.27 -26.47 4.68
N GLU A 226 -3.41 -26.56 5.69
CA GLU A 226 -2.10 -27.19 5.56
C GLU A 226 -2.21 -28.68 5.25
N LEU A 227 -3.13 -29.41 5.90
CA LEU A 227 -3.37 -30.83 5.62
C LEU A 227 -3.89 -31.04 4.18
N ARG A 228 -4.76 -30.14 3.69
CA ARG A 228 -5.26 -30.17 2.31
C ARG A 228 -4.14 -29.93 1.30
N ARG A 229 -3.23 -28.99 1.59
CA ARG A 229 -2.07 -28.69 0.75
C ARG A 229 -1.09 -29.86 0.69
N GLN A 230 -0.83 -30.52 1.82
CA GLN A 230 0.02 -31.71 1.87
C GLN A 230 -0.56 -32.87 1.04
N ARG A 231 -1.86 -33.14 1.14
CA ARG A 231 -2.54 -34.16 0.31
C ARG A 231 -2.51 -33.81 -1.19
N ALA A 232 -2.65 -32.53 -1.53
CA ALA A 232 -2.53 -32.08 -2.92
C ALA A 232 -1.09 -32.26 -3.45
N ALA A 233 -0.09 -31.97 -2.62
CA ALA A 233 1.32 -32.17 -2.97
C ALA A 233 1.66 -33.65 -3.17
N GLN A 234 1.18 -34.55 -2.29
CA GLN A 234 1.35 -35.99 -2.45
C GLN A 234 0.73 -36.51 -3.76
N ARG A 235 -0.53 -36.13 -4.05
CA ARG A 235 -1.16 -36.48 -5.32
C ARG A 235 -0.38 -35.95 -6.52
N ALA A 236 0.14 -34.72 -6.45
CA ALA A 236 0.95 -34.15 -7.52
C ALA A 236 2.27 -34.92 -7.73
N GLN A 237 2.91 -35.35 -6.63
CA GLN A 237 4.12 -36.16 -6.67
C GLN A 237 3.86 -37.53 -7.30
N GLU A 238 2.83 -38.25 -6.86
CA GLU A 238 2.43 -39.54 -7.44
C GLU A 238 2.13 -39.44 -8.94
N GLN A 239 1.42 -38.39 -9.36
CA GLN A 239 1.17 -38.13 -10.78
C GLN A 239 2.46 -37.86 -11.54
N SER A 240 3.38 -37.08 -10.96
CA SER A 240 4.67 -36.77 -11.58
C SER A 240 5.56 -38.01 -11.72
N GLU A 241 5.56 -38.90 -10.73
CA GLU A 241 6.31 -40.15 -10.73
C GLU A 241 5.72 -41.13 -11.73
N ARG A 242 4.38 -41.23 -11.81
CA ARG A 242 3.70 -42.02 -12.83
C ARG A 242 4.02 -41.54 -14.24
N LEU A 243 4.00 -40.23 -14.47
CA LEU A 243 4.38 -39.65 -15.76
C LEU A 243 5.85 -39.92 -16.09
N ARG A 244 6.74 -39.83 -15.10
CA ARG A 244 8.16 -40.12 -15.26
C ARG A 244 8.41 -41.60 -15.57
N ALA A 245 7.71 -42.51 -14.91
CA ALA A 245 7.77 -43.94 -15.18
C ALA A 245 7.26 -44.27 -16.59
N ALA A 246 6.11 -43.71 -16.98
CA ALA A 246 5.58 -43.86 -18.34
C ALA A 246 6.54 -43.29 -19.40
N TYR A 247 7.18 -42.15 -19.12
CA TYR A 247 8.18 -41.58 -20.01
C TYR A 247 9.44 -42.45 -20.10
N ALA A 248 9.88 -43.04 -18.98
CA ALA A 248 11.01 -43.98 -18.97
C ALA A 248 10.69 -45.27 -19.73
N GLU A 249 9.51 -45.86 -19.54
CA GLU A 249 9.05 -47.01 -20.32
C GLU A 249 8.98 -46.69 -21.83
N LEU A 250 8.47 -45.52 -22.19
CA LEU A 250 8.42 -45.07 -23.58
C LEU A 250 9.84 -44.86 -24.15
N HIS A 251 10.77 -44.31 -23.37
CA HIS A 251 12.14 -44.06 -23.81
C HIS A 251 13.00 -45.33 -23.90
N THR A 252 12.74 -46.32 -23.04
CA THR A 252 13.50 -47.58 -22.99
C THR A 252 13.02 -48.61 -24.02
N THR A 253 11.77 -48.54 -24.44
CA THR A 253 11.19 -49.48 -25.41
C THR A 253 11.19 -48.92 -26.83
N ASP A 254 11.25 -49.79 -27.84
CA ASP A 254 11.08 -49.41 -29.25
C ASP A 254 9.70 -48.80 -29.55
N LYS A 255 8.76 -48.81 -28.58
CA LYS A 255 7.45 -48.17 -28.65
C LYS A 255 7.53 -46.68 -29.00
N ALA A 256 8.58 -45.96 -28.58
CA ALA A 256 8.77 -44.56 -29.00
C ALA A 256 9.11 -44.39 -30.49
N ARG A 257 9.71 -45.40 -31.13
CA ARG A 257 9.93 -45.41 -32.58
C ARG A 257 8.64 -45.76 -33.30
N ASP A 258 7.94 -46.80 -32.83
CA ASP A 258 6.65 -47.23 -33.41
C ASP A 258 5.59 -46.11 -33.34
N MET A 259 5.51 -45.39 -32.23
CA MET A 259 4.60 -44.23 -32.09
C MET A 259 4.93 -43.11 -33.08
N ARG A 260 6.22 -42.82 -33.30
CA ARG A 260 6.64 -41.81 -34.29
C ARG A 260 6.34 -42.26 -35.71
N GLU A 261 6.51 -43.54 -36.01
CA GLU A 261 6.15 -44.10 -37.32
C GLU A 261 4.64 -44.05 -37.54
N GLN A 262 3.83 -44.39 -36.53
CA GLN A 262 2.37 -44.25 -36.59
C GLN A 262 1.92 -42.80 -36.78
N GLU A 263 2.54 -41.85 -36.10
CA GLU A 263 2.29 -40.41 -36.29
C GLU A 263 2.64 -39.95 -37.70
N LEU A 264 3.77 -40.42 -38.25
CA LEU A 264 4.17 -40.11 -39.61
C LEU A 264 3.21 -40.71 -40.65
N LEU A 265 2.74 -41.94 -40.41
CA LEU A 265 1.72 -42.58 -41.24
C LEU A 265 0.36 -41.85 -41.16
N ARG A 266 -0.04 -41.38 -39.96
CA ARG A 266 -1.21 -40.50 -39.77
C ARG A 266 -1.07 -39.18 -40.52
N ALA A 267 0.09 -38.55 -40.43
CA ALA A 267 0.38 -37.32 -41.15
C ALA A 267 0.33 -37.52 -42.67
N ARG A 268 0.95 -38.61 -43.17
CA ARG A 268 0.91 -38.99 -44.59
C ARG A 268 -0.50 -39.29 -45.07
N MET A 269 -1.30 -39.98 -44.26
CA MET A 269 -2.73 -40.22 -44.55
C MET A 269 -3.49 -38.89 -44.62
N GLY A 270 -3.25 -37.96 -43.68
CA GLY A 270 -3.84 -36.62 -43.70
C GLY A 270 -3.46 -35.81 -44.94
N LEU A 271 -2.23 -35.97 -45.43
CA LEU A 271 -1.79 -35.36 -46.69
C LEU A 271 -2.45 -36.02 -47.91
N ALA A 272 -2.57 -37.35 -47.95
CA ALA A 272 -3.25 -38.07 -49.03
C ALA A 272 -4.72 -37.66 -49.15
N TYR A 273 -5.43 -37.50 -48.02
CA TYR A 273 -6.79 -36.95 -48.00
C TYR A 273 -6.85 -35.51 -48.52
N ARG A 274 -5.88 -34.65 -48.17
CA ARG A 274 -5.80 -33.27 -48.66
C ARG A 274 -5.51 -33.19 -50.16
N MET A 275 -4.76 -34.15 -50.70
CA MET A 275 -4.39 -34.24 -52.12
C MET A 275 -5.44 -34.96 -52.96
N GLY A 276 -6.50 -35.52 -52.35
CA GLY A 276 -7.59 -36.22 -53.04
C GLY A 276 -7.26 -37.66 -53.44
N ASP A 277 -6.12 -38.22 -53.02
CA ASP A 277 -5.75 -39.61 -53.29
C ASP A 277 -6.34 -40.55 -52.22
N THR A 278 -7.63 -40.87 -52.41
CA THR A 278 -8.43 -41.64 -51.45
C THR A 278 -7.99 -43.10 -51.35
N ALA A 279 -7.36 -43.65 -52.39
CA ALA A 279 -6.87 -45.03 -52.42
C ALA A 279 -5.61 -45.20 -51.56
N GLU A 280 -4.67 -44.25 -51.62
CA GLU A 280 -3.49 -44.27 -50.75
C GLU A 280 -3.88 -44.02 -49.28
N ALA A 281 -4.82 -43.11 -49.04
CA ALA A 281 -5.33 -42.83 -47.70
C ALA A 281 -5.97 -44.06 -47.03
N GLN A 282 -6.78 -44.84 -47.77
CA GLN A 282 -7.38 -46.08 -47.25
C GLN A 282 -6.35 -47.18 -46.95
N ARG A 283 -5.30 -47.30 -47.77
CA ARG A 283 -4.19 -48.25 -47.53
C ARG A 283 -3.40 -47.89 -46.28
N LEU A 284 -3.10 -46.60 -46.09
CA LEU A 284 -2.42 -46.11 -44.89
C LEU A 284 -3.31 -46.24 -43.65
N ALA A 285 -4.62 -46.03 -43.77
CA ALA A 285 -5.57 -46.26 -42.68
C ALA A 285 -5.64 -47.74 -42.28
N ALA A 286 -5.66 -48.67 -43.24
CA ALA A 286 -5.65 -50.10 -42.96
C ALA A 286 -4.38 -50.56 -42.23
N ARG A 287 -3.22 -49.97 -42.57
CA ARG A 287 -1.93 -50.25 -41.88
C ARG A 287 -1.83 -49.64 -40.48
N LEU A 288 -2.63 -48.61 -40.20
CA LEU A 288 -2.66 -47.90 -38.92
C LEU A 288 -3.73 -48.46 -37.97
N ALA A 289 -4.67 -49.26 -38.47
CA ALA A 289 -5.65 -49.94 -37.65
C ALA A 289 -4.91 -50.84 -36.64
N PRO A 290 -5.22 -50.75 -35.34
CA PRO A 290 -4.68 -51.70 -34.36
C PRO A 290 -5.16 -53.09 -34.73
N ASP A 291 -4.28 -54.10 -34.68
CA ASP A 291 -4.64 -55.50 -34.96
C ASP A 291 -5.88 -55.87 -34.15
N ASP A 292 -6.99 -56.05 -34.87
CA ASP A 292 -8.26 -56.45 -34.29
C ASP A 292 -8.12 -57.94 -33.90
N PRO A 293 -8.23 -58.30 -32.60
CA PRO A 293 -8.06 -59.70 -32.17
C PRO A 293 -9.08 -60.67 -32.80
N ALA A 294 -10.06 -60.17 -33.56
CA ALA A 294 -11.05 -60.96 -34.27
C ALA A 294 -10.55 -61.57 -35.61
N HIS A 295 -9.42 -61.16 -36.19
CA HIS A 295 -8.87 -61.76 -37.42
C HIS A 295 -7.33 -61.90 -37.41
N PRO A 296 -6.78 -63.03 -36.94
CA PRO A 296 -5.35 -63.30 -36.99
C PRO A 296 -4.97 -63.99 -38.31
N GLN A 297 -4.57 -63.23 -39.33
CA GLN A 297 -3.95 -63.71 -40.58
C GLN A 297 -3.12 -62.51 -41.10
N ARG A 298 -1.79 -62.52 -41.28
CA ARG A 298 -0.84 -63.54 -41.74
C ARG A 298 0.58 -63.06 -41.45
#